data_AF-A0A838H6R9-F1
#
_entry.id   AF-A0A838H6R9-F1
#
_cell.length_a   1.000
_cell.length_b   1.000
_cell.length_c   1.000
_cell.angle_alpha   90.00
_cell.angle_beta   90.00
_cell.angle_gamma   90.00
#
_symmetry.space_group_name_H-M   'P 1'
#
loop_
_entity.id
_entity.type
_entity.pdbx_description
1 polymer ?
#
loop_
_entity_poly.entity_id
_entity_poly.type
_entity_poly.pdbx_seq_one_letter_code
_entity_poly.pdbx_strand_id
1 'polypeptide(L)' 'MDATIKVRVRDGWGVSIDGKSYSGGDVVEVPADVAEAWSTAGWAEPVEKPKARRQARRR' A
#
# COMPACT_ATOMS: atom_id res chain seq x y z
N MET A 1 -4.05 13.28 -13.91
CA MET A 1 -2.84 12.48 -13.60
C MET A 1 -3.15 11.84 -12.27
N ASP A 2 -3.85 10.72 -12.30
CA ASP A 2 -4.23 9.98 -11.11
C ASP A 2 -2.96 9.46 -10.43
N ALA A 3 -2.71 9.88 -9.21
CA ALA A 3 -1.53 9.46 -8.47
C ALA A 3 -1.69 7.98 -8.10
N THR A 4 -0.71 7.16 -8.47
CA THR A 4 -0.66 5.75 -8.09
C THR A 4 0.20 5.58 -6.82
N ILE A 5 -0.26 4.70 -5.92
CA ILE A 5 0.39 4.39 -4.64
C ILE A 5 0.71 2.90 -4.62
N LYS A 6 1.91 2.56 -4.14
CA LYS A 6 2.27 1.17 -3.87
C LYS A 6 1.65 0.73 -2.56
N VAL A 7 0.90 -0.35 -2.58
CA VAL A 7 0.31 -1.00 -1.40
C VAL A 7 0.75 -2.46 -1.33
N ARG A 8 0.94 -2.97 -0.11
CA ARG A 8 1.22 -4.36 0.17
C ARG A 8 -0.05 -5.00 0.69
N VAL A 9 -0.51 -6.07 0.04
CA VAL A 9 -1.64 -6.85 0.52
C VAL A 9 -1.23 -7.56 1.80
N ARG A 10 -2.07 -7.51 2.84
CA ARG A 10 -1.79 -8.18 4.10
C ARG A 10 -1.84 -9.69 3.96
N ASP A 11 -0.94 -10.38 4.65
CA ASP A 11 -0.94 -11.84 4.75
C ASP A 11 -2.32 -12.36 5.20
N GLY A 12 -2.83 -13.39 4.51
CA GLY A 12 -4.16 -13.95 4.74
C GLY A 12 -5.32 -13.26 3.99
N TRP A 13 -5.05 -12.17 3.26
CA TRP A 13 -6.04 -11.51 2.39
C TRP A 13 -5.77 -11.75 0.90
N GLY A 14 -6.83 -11.70 0.11
CA GLY A 14 -6.79 -11.68 -1.35
C GLY A 14 -7.60 -10.50 -1.86
N VAL A 15 -7.03 -9.67 -2.73
CA VAL A 15 -7.68 -8.51 -3.33
C VAL A 15 -7.66 -8.61 -4.84
N SER A 16 -8.70 -8.11 -5.51
CA SER A 16 -8.79 -8.12 -6.97
C SER A 16 -9.12 -6.73 -7.50
N ILE A 17 -8.39 -6.29 -8.53
CA ILE A 17 -8.60 -5.02 -9.23
C ILE A 17 -8.35 -5.22 -10.72
N ASP A 18 -9.23 -4.65 -11.56
CA ASP A 18 -9.15 -4.72 -13.03
C ASP A 18 -8.96 -6.15 -13.58
N GLY A 19 -9.61 -7.13 -12.95
CA GLY A 19 -9.52 -8.55 -13.34
C GLY A 19 -8.22 -9.24 -12.95
N LYS A 20 -7.29 -8.56 -12.27
CA LYS A 20 -6.11 -9.17 -11.65
C LYS A 20 -6.37 -9.42 -10.18
N SER A 21 -5.88 -10.54 -9.68
CA SER A 21 -5.96 -10.91 -8.26
C SER A 21 -4.58 -10.94 -7.64
N TYR A 22 -4.50 -10.50 -6.40
CA TYR A 22 -3.28 -10.37 -5.62
C TYR A 22 -3.49 -11.00 -4.25
N SER A 23 -2.46 -11.66 -3.76
CA SER A 23 -2.43 -12.39 -2.50
C SER A 23 -1.63 -11.65 -1.44
N GLY A 24 -1.89 -11.98 -0.18
CA GLY A 24 -1.13 -11.48 0.95
C GLY A 24 0.38 -11.62 0.75
N GLY A 25 1.10 -10.53 0.95
CA GLY A 25 2.53 -10.41 0.64
C GLY A 25 2.81 -9.68 -0.67
N ASP A 26 1.86 -9.62 -1.60
CA ASP A 26 2.06 -8.95 -2.89
C ASP A 26 2.12 -7.44 -2.75
N VAL A 27 3.06 -6.83 -3.47
CA VAL A 27 3.19 -5.37 -3.58
C VAL A 27 2.68 -4.95 -4.96
N VAL A 28 1.68 -4.08 -4.96
CA VAL A 28 0.97 -3.65 -6.16
C VAL A 28 0.85 -2.15 -6.21
N GLU A 29 0.75 -1.59 -7.41
CA GLU A 29 0.58 -0.16 -7.62
C GLU A 29 -0.86 0.09 -8.06
N VAL A 30 -1.62 0.82 -7.25
CA VAL A 30 -3.05 1.09 -7.46
C VAL A 30 -3.32 2.60 -7.37
N PRO A 31 -4.44 3.10 -7.92
CA PRO A 31 -4.84 4.49 -7.73
C PRO A 31 -4.95 4.86 -6.24
N ALA A 32 -4.67 6.11 -5.89
CA ALA A 32 -4.71 6.58 -4.50
C ALA A 32 -6.05 6.28 -3.81
N ASP A 33 -7.17 6.46 -4.50
CA ASP A 33 -8.51 6.16 -3.97
C ASP A 33 -8.67 4.68 -3.59
N VAL A 34 -8.12 3.77 -4.41
CA VAL A 34 -8.15 2.33 -4.15
C VAL A 34 -7.23 1.99 -2.97
N ALA A 35 -6.04 2.58 -2.93
CA ALA A 35 -5.10 2.39 -1.82
C ALA A 35 -5.73 2.80 -0.47
N GLU A 36 -6.43 3.94 -0.45
CA GLU A 36 -7.12 4.43 0.74
C GLU A 36 -8.27 3.50 1.16
N ALA A 37 -9.08 3.02 0.21
CA ALA A 37 -10.15 2.07 0.48
C ALA A 37 -9.62 0.76 1.08
N TRP A 38 -8.54 0.20 0.50
CA TRP A 38 -7.94 -1.04 0.99
C TRP A 38 -7.25 -0.87 2.34
N SER A 39 -6.66 0.30 2.58
CA SER A 39 -6.04 0.63 3.88
C SER A 39 -7.09 0.81 4.96
N THR A 40 -8.19 1.48 4.66
CA THR A 40 -9.33 1.67 5.58
C THR A 40 -10.01 0.33 5.91
N ALA A 41 -10.14 -0.56 4.92
CA ALA A 41 -10.66 -1.91 5.12
C ALA A 41 -9.66 -2.85 5.84
N GLY A 42 -8.39 -2.45 5.96
CA GLY A 42 -7.33 -3.26 6.58
C GLY A 42 -6.88 -4.45 5.73
N TRP A 43 -7.14 -4.43 4.41
CA TRP A 43 -6.75 -5.47 3.44
C TRP A 43 -5.33 -5.28 2.93
N ALA A 44 -4.88 -4.03 2.80
CA ALA A 44 -3.55 -3.69 2.33
C ALA A 44 -2.99 -2.49 3.13
N GLU A 45 -1.69 -2.31 3.07
CA GLU A 45 -0.99 -1.19 3.70
C GLU A 45 -0.10 -0.46 2.67
N PRO A 46 -0.06 0.89 2.65
CA PRO A 46 0.81 1.61 1.74
C PRO A 46 2.29 1.28 2.02
N VAL A 47 3.02 0.93 0.97
CA VAL A 47 4.46 0.57 1.01
C VAL A 47 5.35 1.81 0.91
N GLU A 48 4.81 3.01 1.10
CA GLU A 48 5.62 4.22 1.01
C GLU A 48 6.81 4.15 1.98
N LYS A 49 8.00 4.28 1.39
CA LYS A 49 9.27 4.30 2.12
C LYS A 49 9.13 5.32 3.25
N PRO A 50 9.49 4.99 4.49
CA PRO A 50 9.57 6.00 5.53
C PRO A 50 10.66 7.00 5.13
N LYS A 51 10.25 8.12 4.53
CA LYS A 51 11.05 9.36 4.48
C LYS A 51 10.36 10.45 5.31
N ALA A 52 9.85 10.07 6.48
CA ALA A 52 9.88 10.97 7.62
C ALA A 52 11.24 10.79 8.33
N ARG A 53 12.24 11.47 7.78
CA ARG A 53 13.46 11.95 8.44
C ARG A 53 13.36 11.94 9.98
N ARG A 54 14.02 10.97 10.63
CA ARG A 54 14.53 11.12 12.01
C ARG A 54 16.05 11.14 12.00
N GLN A 55 16.60 12.08 11.22
CA GLN A 55 17.93 12.63 11.47
C GLN A 55 17.79 13.75 12.50
N ALA A 56 17.70 13.38 13.77
CA ALA A 56 17.82 14.25 14.95
C ALA A 56 18.11 13.31 16.12
N ARG A 57 19.25 13.31 16.81
CA ARG A 57 20.41 14.19 16.87
C ARG A 57 21.63 13.32 17.19
N ARG A 58 22.79 13.61 16.59
CA ARG A 58 24.07 13.32 17.22
C ARG A 58 24.15 14.14 18.51
N ARG A 59 24.48 13.51 19.63
CA ARG A 59 25.09 14.16 20.79
C ARG A 59 26.22 13.26 21.26
#